data_AF-H5WQF9-F1
#
_entry.id   AF-H5WQF9-F1
#
_cell.length_a   1.000
_cell.length_b   1.000
_cell.length_c   1.000
_cell.angle_alpha   90.00
_cell.angle_beta   90.00
_cell.angle_gamma   90.00
#
_symmetry.space_group_name_H-M   'P 1'
#
loop_
_entity.id
_entity.type
_entity.pdbx_description
1 polymer ?
#
loop_
_entity_poly.entity_id
_entity_poly.type
_entity_poly.pdbx_seq_one_letter_code
_entity_poly.pdbx_strand_id
1 'polypeptide(L)'
;MLRANTNNKRPVLLNALTAMALALPLGAQAQIDIVFDYSYDSGFFADAGRKAILEQAASDIEARLVNETFGAITPNAVNHWTLSFDNPGHSGTEVSLTDRPVLANTLTLFVGGSSLGSGGPLAFANFGLSIGGTGAWTALFNSRNSTTNYDPVGGGITFNTSFNWYFGSSEAGQSFAQYDFYSVAAHEIFHILGFGQGNAYNADVSADGKTYTGAHVQAVAGQAVELDWVNGDPAHWDQGVLFQGKSPAMVPALVNGQRNNPSELDYAVLRDIGYNVTAPVPEPATWLMAVLGLAAVGTRWRRKA
;
A
#
# COMPACT_ATOMS: atom_id res chain seq x y z
N MET A 1 5.35 -64.20 51.87
CA MET A 1 4.54 -64.83 50.81
C MET A 1 3.25 -64.02 50.64
N LEU A 2 2.92 -63.63 49.39
CA LEU A 2 1.61 -63.15 48.88
C LEU A 2 0.99 -61.86 49.48
N ARG A 3 0.89 -60.78 48.67
CA ARG A 3 -0.34 -60.19 48.03
C ARG A 3 -1.28 -59.47 49.02
N ALA A 4 -1.95 -58.35 48.76
CA ALA A 4 -2.04 -57.44 47.62
C ALA A 4 -2.75 -56.12 48.08
N ASN A 5 -2.36 -55.01 47.46
CA ASN A 5 -3.19 -53.92 46.90
C ASN A 5 -4.47 -53.42 47.61
N THR A 6 -4.50 -52.12 47.98
CA THR A 6 -5.67 -51.24 47.73
C THR A 6 -5.27 -49.79 47.50
N ASN A 7 -5.39 -49.37 46.24
CA ASN A 7 -5.80 -48.06 45.71
C ASN A 7 -6.16 -46.95 46.71
N ASN A 8 -5.51 -45.79 46.57
CA ASN A 8 -6.14 -44.51 46.91
C ASN A 8 -5.82 -43.46 45.82
N LYS A 9 -6.73 -43.34 44.85
CA LYS A 9 -6.69 -42.31 43.80
C LYS A 9 -7.44 -41.08 44.29
N ARG A 10 -6.76 -39.95 44.44
CA ARG A 10 -7.39 -38.62 44.51
C ARG A 10 -7.73 -38.16 43.10
N PRO A 11 -8.89 -37.54 42.83
CA PRO A 11 -9.15 -36.94 41.54
C PRO A 11 -8.47 -35.57 41.49
N VAL A 12 -7.51 -35.40 40.59
CA VAL A 12 -7.07 -34.07 40.14
C VAL A 12 -7.95 -33.74 38.94
N LEU A 13 -8.92 -32.85 39.14
CA LEU A 13 -9.69 -32.25 38.05
C LEU A 13 -8.78 -31.29 37.28
N LEU A 14 -8.25 -31.76 36.15
CA LEU A 14 -7.57 -30.92 35.17
C LEU A 14 -8.66 -30.32 34.26
N ASN A 15 -9.07 -29.08 34.52
CA ASN A 15 -9.87 -28.31 33.57
C ASN A 15 -8.97 -27.86 32.41
N ALA A 16 -8.86 -28.70 31.38
CA ALA A 16 -8.34 -28.27 30.09
C ALA A 16 -9.47 -27.54 29.34
N LEU A 17 -9.45 -26.20 29.37
CA LEU A 17 -10.19 -25.42 28.38
C LEU A 17 -9.43 -25.50 27.06
N THR A 18 -9.85 -26.40 26.19
CA THR A 18 -9.44 -26.41 24.79
C THR A 18 -10.17 -25.26 24.08
N ALA A 19 -9.47 -24.16 23.83
CA ALA A 19 -9.97 -23.11 22.95
C ALA A 19 -9.90 -23.63 21.51
N MET A 20 -11.02 -24.14 21.01
CA MET A 20 -11.19 -24.53 19.62
C MET A 20 -11.32 -23.25 18.81
N ALA A 21 -10.23 -22.81 18.17
CA ALA A 21 -10.27 -21.72 17.21
C ALA A 21 -11.13 -22.16 16.02
N LEU A 22 -12.34 -21.60 15.92
CA LEU A 22 -13.15 -21.70 14.71
C LEU A 22 -12.40 -20.92 13.62
N ALA A 23 -11.66 -21.62 12.76
CA ALA A 23 -11.25 -21.08 11.48
C ALA A 23 -12.51 -20.98 10.63
N LEU A 24 -13.17 -19.83 10.68
CA LEU A 24 -14.17 -19.47 9.68
C LEU A 24 -13.44 -19.44 8.32
N PRO A 25 -14.02 -20.04 7.26
CA PRO A 25 -13.46 -19.86 5.94
C PRO A 25 -13.59 -18.37 5.61
N LEU A 26 -12.47 -17.66 5.56
CA LEU A 26 -12.41 -16.37 4.89
C LEU A 26 -12.76 -16.66 3.44
N GLY A 27 -13.99 -16.34 3.03
CA GLY A 27 -14.32 -16.28 1.60
C GLY A 27 -13.29 -15.35 0.95
N ALA A 28 -12.82 -15.71 -0.25
CA ALA A 28 -11.91 -14.83 -0.99
C ALA A 28 -12.56 -13.44 -1.09
N GLN A 29 -12.04 -12.49 -0.31
CA GLN A 29 -12.51 -11.12 -0.35
C GLN A 29 -12.03 -10.52 -1.67
N ALA A 30 -12.85 -9.70 -2.30
CA ALA A 30 -12.39 -8.85 -3.39
C ALA A 30 -11.22 -8.00 -2.90
N GLN A 31 -10.05 -8.16 -3.51
CA GLN A 31 -8.84 -7.47 -3.08
C GLN A 31 -7.92 -7.35 -4.30
N ILE A 32 -7.37 -6.16 -4.52
CA ILE A 32 -6.31 -5.96 -5.51
C ILE A 32 -5.04 -6.65 -5.01
N ASP A 33 -4.36 -7.33 -5.93
CA ASP A 33 -3.05 -7.95 -5.78
C ASP A 33 -2.02 -7.15 -6.60
N ILE A 34 -1.09 -6.50 -5.91
CA ILE A 34 0.03 -5.76 -6.47
C ILE A 34 1.15 -6.77 -6.72
N VAL A 35 1.40 -7.01 -8.01
CA VAL A 35 2.39 -8.00 -8.45
C VAL A 35 3.61 -7.29 -9.00
N PHE A 36 4.78 -7.54 -8.41
CA PHE A 36 6.03 -7.00 -8.90
C PHE A 36 6.64 -7.83 -10.02
N ASP A 37 6.85 -7.20 -11.17
CA ASP A 37 7.58 -7.77 -12.30
C ASP A 37 9.01 -7.20 -12.32
N TYR A 38 10.00 -8.09 -12.17
CA TYR A 38 11.43 -7.75 -12.12
C TYR A 38 12.14 -7.91 -13.47
N SER A 39 11.42 -8.11 -14.58
CA SER A 39 12.01 -8.40 -15.90
C SER A 39 12.89 -7.27 -16.45
N TYR A 40 12.72 -6.05 -15.93
CA TYR A 40 13.52 -4.87 -16.28
C TYR A 40 14.52 -4.47 -15.20
N ASP A 41 14.63 -5.21 -14.10
CA ASP A 41 15.67 -4.97 -13.10
C ASP A 41 17.07 -5.33 -13.63
N SER A 42 18.07 -4.52 -13.28
CA SER A 42 19.48 -4.72 -13.68
C SER A 42 20.34 -5.33 -12.55
N GLY A 43 19.71 -5.89 -11.52
CA GLY A 43 20.36 -6.61 -10.41
C GLY A 43 20.12 -6.00 -9.03
N PHE A 44 19.39 -4.88 -8.93
CA PHE A 44 19.06 -4.29 -7.63
C PHE A 44 18.20 -5.23 -6.78
N PHE A 45 17.29 -5.97 -7.41
CA PHE A 45 16.46 -6.97 -6.77
C PHE A 45 16.99 -8.39 -6.92
N ALA A 46 18.28 -8.60 -7.21
CA ALA A 46 18.89 -9.93 -7.11
C ALA A 46 18.88 -10.47 -5.65
N ASP A 47 18.81 -9.56 -4.68
CA ASP A 47 18.70 -9.87 -3.25
C ASP A 47 17.23 -10.12 -2.86
N ALA A 48 16.93 -11.33 -2.38
CA ALA A 48 15.59 -11.73 -1.95
C ALA A 48 15.07 -10.94 -0.73
N GLY A 49 15.97 -10.44 0.14
CA GLY A 49 15.60 -9.59 1.26
C GLY A 49 15.02 -8.25 0.80
N ARG A 50 15.53 -7.67 -0.29
CA ARG A 50 14.99 -6.42 -0.86
C ARG A 50 13.60 -6.64 -1.45
N LYS A 51 13.39 -7.77 -2.14
CA LYS A 51 12.06 -8.15 -2.62
C LYS A 51 11.08 -8.29 -1.45
N ALA A 52 11.49 -8.97 -0.39
CA ALA A 52 10.62 -9.15 0.78
C ALA A 52 10.16 -7.83 1.42
N ILE A 53 11.01 -6.80 1.47
CA ILE A 53 10.60 -5.47 1.98
C ILE A 53 9.66 -4.74 1.00
N LEU A 54 9.86 -4.90 -0.31
CA LEU A 54 8.95 -4.35 -1.32
C LEU A 54 7.56 -5.01 -1.24
N GLU A 55 7.53 -6.34 -1.15
CA GLU A 55 6.30 -7.13 -0.94
C GLU A 55 5.61 -6.77 0.37
N GLN A 56 6.37 -6.48 1.43
CA GLN A 56 5.80 -6.01 2.70
C GLN A 56 5.06 -4.68 2.50
N ALA A 57 5.66 -3.72 1.80
CA ALA A 57 5.02 -2.42 1.54
C ALA A 57 3.72 -2.57 0.74
N ALA A 58 3.71 -3.43 -0.29
CA ALA A 58 2.49 -3.74 -1.02
C ALA A 58 1.43 -4.40 -0.12
N SER A 59 1.80 -5.46 0.60
CA SER A 59 0.88 -6.21 1.46
C SER A 59 0.23 -5.33 2.53
N ASP A 60 0.97 -4.38 3.11
CA ASP A 60 0.45 -3.46 4.13
C ASP A 60 -0.57 -2.47 3.53
N ILE A 61 -0.39 -2.08 2.27
CA ILE A 61 -1.34 -1.23 1.51
C ILE A 61 -2.57 -2.05 1.10
N GLU A 62 -2.38 -3.24 0.54
CA GLU A 62 -3.47 -4.13 0.12
C GLU A 62 -4.36 -4.56 1.28
N ALA A 63 -3.79 -4.73 2.48
CA ALA A 63 -4.54 -5.01 3.70
C ALA A 63 -5.55 -3.90 4.06
N ARG A 64 -5.42 -2.71 3.44
CA ARG A 64 -6.36 -1.60 3.55
C ARG A 64 -7.38 -1.55 2.42
N LEU A 65 -7.26 -2.39 1.39
CA LEU A 65 -8.09 -2.42 0.18
C LEU A 65 -8.91 -3.72 0.05
N VAL A 66 -9.29 -4.32 1.19
CA VAL A 66 -9.87 -5.69 1.29
C VAL A 66 -11.29 -5.87 0.74
N ASN A 67 -11.81 -4.92 -0.04
CA ASN A 67 -13.05 -5.02 -0.81
C ASN A 67 -12.97 -4.21 -2.11
N GLU A 68 -11.75 -3.92 -2.56
CA GLU A 68 -11.51 -3.20 -3.81
C GLU A 68 -11.41 -4.18 -4.99
N THR A 69 -11.85 -3.75 -6.17
CA THR A 69 -11.79 -4.58 -7.37
C THR A 69 -11.34 -3.81 -8.59
N PHE A 70 -10.43 -4.41 -9.36
CA PHE A 70 -10.12 -3.94 -10.70
C PHE A 70 -10.70 -4.86 -11.76
N GLY A 71 -11.40 -4.27 -12.73
CA GLY A 71 -11.82 -4.98 -13.93
C GLY A 71 -10.61 -5.42 -14.77
N ALA A 72 -10.71 -6.61 -15.37
CA ALA A 72 -9.73 -7.11 -16.33
C ALA A 72 -9.73 -6.26 -17.62
N ILE A 73 -8.60 -6.23 -18.31
CA ILE A 73 -8.43 -5.58 -19.62
C ILE A 73 -8.01 -6.64 -20.63
N THR A 74 -8.78 -6.82 -21.70
CA THR A 74 -8.49 -7.79 -22.75
C THR A 74 -8.51 -7.10 -24.11
N PRO A 75 -7.34 -6.74 -24.67
CA PRO A 75 -7.24 -6.20 -26.02
C PRO A 75 -7.64 -7.25 -27.07
N ASN A 76 -7.94 -6.78 -28.28
CA ASN A 76 -8.30 -7.64 -29.41
C ASN A 76 -7.89 -6.97 -30.74
N ALA A 77 -8.36 -7.52 -31.87
CA ALA A 77 -8.00 -7.02 -33.20
C ALA A 77 -8.41 -5.55 -33.50
N VAL A 78 -9.26 -4.93 -32.68
CA VAL A 78 -9.74 -3.54 -32.84
C VAL A 78 -9.37 -2.68 -31.64
N ASN A 79 -9.40 -3.27 -30.45
CA ASN A 79 -9.18 -2.57 -29.19
C ASN A 79 -7.75 -2.80 -28.72
N HIS A 80 -6.99 -1.71 -28.71
CA HIS A 80 -5.56 -1.68 -28.41
C HIS A 80 -5.24 -0.74 -27.27
N TRP A 81 -4.18 -1.05 -26.55
CA TRP A 81 -3.61 -0.14 -25.57
C TRP A 81 -2.11 -0.36 -25.41
N THR A 82 -1.41 0.68 -24.97
CA THR A 82 0.01 0.63 -24.66
C THR A 82 0.24 1.26 -23.30
N LEU A 83 0.91 0.51 -22.41
CA LEU A 83 1.54 1.04 -21.20
C LEU A 83 2.97 1.45 -21.53
N SER A 84 3.36 2.68 -21.21
CA SER A 84 4.75 3.12 -21.26
C SER A 84 5.25 3.49 -19.87
N PHE A 85 6.53 3.29 -19.59
CA PHE A 85 7.19 3.72 -18.35
C PHE A 85 8.71 3.78 -18.55
N ASP A 86 9.44 4.41 -17.62
CA ASP A 86 10.90 4.44 -17.70
C ASP A 86 11.48 3.09 -17.23
N ASN A 87 12.47 2.56 -17.94
CA ASN A 87 13.06 1.25 -17.65
C ASN A 87 13.71 1.27 -16.25
N PRO A 88 13.19 0.50 -15.28
CA PRO A 88 13.65 0.60 -13.90
C PRO A 88 15.11 0.21 -13.67
N GLY A 89 15.69 -0.61 -14.54
CA GLY A 89 17.11 -0.98 -14.47
C GLY A 89 18.03 -0.04 -15.26
N HIS A 90 17.46 0.83 -16.12
CA HIS A 90 18.19 1.66 -17.08
C HIS A 90 17.45 2.99 -17.32
N SER A 91 17.37 3.81 -16.26
CA SER A 91 16.59 5.05 -16.29
C SER A 91 17.01 5.99 -17.43
N GLY A 92 16.02 6.64 -18.04
CA GLY A 92 16.14 7.42 -19.27
C GLY A 92 15.83 6.63 -20.55
N THR A 93 15.39 5.37 -20.42
CA THR A 93 15.02 4.51 -21.55
C THR A 93 13.56 4.08 -21.40
N GLU A 94 12.70 4.45 -22.36
CA GLU A 94 11.29 4.06 -22.31
C GLU A 94 11.09 2.57 -22.62
N VAL A 95 10.22 1.93 -21.83
CA VAL A 95 9.61 0.63 -22.13
C VAL A 95 8.17 0.86 -22.57
N SER A 96 7.75 0.21 -23.65
CA SER A 96 6.36 0.19 -24.10
C SER A 96 5.83 -1.24 -24.20
N LEU A 97 4.74 -1.52 -23.51
CA LEU A 97 4.04 -2.79 -23.49
C LEU A 97 2.69 -2.63 -24.18
N THR A 98 2.58 -3.15 -25.40
CA THR A 98 1.36 -3.07 -26.21
C THR A 98 0.53 -4.34 -26.06
N ASP A 99 -0.77 -4.16 -25.94
CA ASP A 99 -1.81 -5.20 -25.95
C ASP A 99 -1.57 -6.33 -24.94
N ARG A 100 -0.99 -6.00 -23.78
CA ARG A 100 -0.94 -6.96 -22.68
C ARG A 100 -2.33 -7.14 -22.07
N PRO A 101 -2.78 -8.37 -21.79
CA PRO A 101 -3.96 -8.55 -20.97
C PRO A 101 -3.65 -8.18 -19.51
N VAL A 102 -4.60 -7.54 -18.83
CA VAL A 102 -4.56 -7.29 -17.38
C VAL A 102 -5.58 -8.21 -16.74
N LEU A 103 -5.16 -9.00 -15.76
CA LEU A 103 -6.05 -9.87 -14.99
C LEU A 103 -6.94 -9.03 -14.07
N ALA A 104 -8.13 -9.53 -13.77
CA ALA A 104 -8.99 -8.88 -12.78
C ALA A 104 -8.28 -8.85 -11.42
N ASN A 105 -8.41 -7.72 -10.72
CA ASN A 105 -7.81 -7.47 -9.41
C ASN A 105 -6.29 -7.59 -9.38
N THR A 106 -5.58 -7.44 -10.50
CA THR A 106 -4.12 -7.45 -10.53
C THR A 106 -3.58 -6.09 -10.96
N LEU A 107 -2.65 -5.54 -10.19
CA LEU A 107 -1.88 -4.36 -10.54
C LEU A 107 -0.40 -4.76 -10.71
N THR A 108 0.06 -4.88 -11.96
CA THR A 108 1.46 -5.23 -12.23
C THR A 108 2.34 -4.00 -12.22
N LEU A 109 3.36 -4.01 -11.36
CA LEU A 109 4.36 -2.95 -11.24
C LEU A 109 5.73 -3.46 -11.69
N PHE A 110 6.30 -2.82 -12.70
CA PHE A 110 7.64 -3.15 -13.18
C PHE A 110 8.67 -2.42 -12.34
N VAL A 111 9.56 -3.16 -11.68
CA VAL A 111 10.46 -2.57 -10.67
C VAL A 111 11.91 -2.93 -10.90
N GLY A 112 12.78 -2.03 -10.49
CA GLY A 112 14.23 -2.18 -10.64
C GLY A 112 14.99 -1.06 -9.95
N GLY A 113 16.31 -1.14 -10.02
CA GLY A 113 17.19 -0.06 -9.57
C GLY A 113 18.05 0.49 -10.69
N SER A 114 18.11 1.82 -10.77
CA SER A 114 19.01 2.55 -11.66
C SER A 114 19.76 3.62 -10.87
N SER A 115 20.93 4.05 -11.36
CA SER A 115 21.65 5.19 -10.76
C SER A 115 21.02 6.49 -11.25
N LEU A 116 20.38 7.24 -10.35
CA LEU A 116 19.83 8.57 -10.65
C LEU A 116 20.73 9.71 -10.14
N GLY A 117 21.91 9.36 -9.62
CA GLY A 117 22.85 10.28 -8.99
C GLY A 117 22.46 10.63 -7.55
N SER A 118 23.43 11.11 -6.77
CA SER A 118 23.25 11.46 -5.35
C SER A 118 22.44 12.75 -5.11
N GLY A 119 22.20 13.53 -6.18
CA GLY A 119 21.30 14.69 -6.17
C GLY A 119 19.94 14.42 -6.82
N GLY A 120 19.71 13.19 -7.28
CA GLY A 120 18.42 12.76 -7.81
C GLY A 120 17.46 12.32 -6.71
N PRO A 121 16.22 11.94 -7.07
CA PRO A 121 15.25 11.47 -6.11
C PRO A 121 15.65 10.09 -5.53
N LEU A 122 15.03 9.71 -4.42
CA LEU A 122 15.24 8.39 -3.79
C LEU A 122 14.66 7.28 -4.65
N ALA A 123 13.49 7.53 -5.24
CA ALA A 123 12.86 6.70 -6.25
C ALA A 123 11.95 7.59 -7.10
N PHE A 124 11.38 7.03 -8.16
CA PHE A 124 10.21 7.62 -8.80
C PHE A 124 9.36 6.52 -9.41
N ALA A 125 8.06 6.75 -9.41
CA ALA A 125 7.08 6.00 -10.16
C ALA A 125 6.65 6.76 -11.41
N ASN A 126 6.47 6.06 -12.52
CA ASN A 126 5.87 6.66 -13.71
C ASN A 126 5.10 5.65 -14.56
N PHE A 127 4.15 6.17 -15.33
CA PHE A 127 3.48 5.44 -16.39
C PHE A 127 2.92 6.43 -17.42
N GLY A 128 2.69 5.92 -18.62
CA GLY A 128 2.00 6.57 -19.71
C GLY A 128 1.00 5.59 -20.31
N LEU A 129 -0.13 6.11 -20.79
CA LEU A 129 -1.19 5.30 -21.36
C LEU A 129 -1.58 5.84 -22.74
N SER A 130 -1.58 4.95 -23.74
CA SER A 130 -2.17 5.20 -25.05
C SER A 130 -3.25 4.17 -25.31
N ILE A 131 -4.40 4.61 -25.80
CA ILE A 131 -5.55 3.75 -26.10
C ILE A 131 -6.05 4.01 -27.52
N GLY A 132 -6.46 2.96 -28.22
CA GLY A 132 -7.05 3.07 -29.55
C GLY A 132 -8.08 1.97 -29.75
N GLY A 133 -9.23 2.28 -30.32
CA GLY A 133 -10.25 1.28 -30.61
C GLY A 133 -11.66 1.83 -30.63
N THR A 134 -12.60 0.99 -30.23
CA THR A 134 -14.03 1.34 -30.23
C THR A 134 -14.39 2.37 -29.15
N GLY A 135 -15.53 3.04 -29.29
CA GLY A 135 -16.03 3.96 -28.25
C GLY A 135 -16.26 3.29 -26.89
N ALA A 136 -16.68 2.02 -26.88
CA ALA A 136 -16.82 1.25 -25.64
C ALA A 136 -15.46 0.99 -24.96
N TRP A 137 -14.39 0.81 -25.73
CA TRP A 137 -13.03 0.67 -25.23
C TRP A 137 -12.53 1.98 -24.61
N THR A 138 -12.72 3.11 -25.29
CA THR A 138 -12.39 4.42 -24.72
C THR A 138 -13.19 4.68 -23.43
N ALA A 139 -14.48 4.31 -23.40
CA ALA A 139 -15.31 4.46 -22.22
C ALA A 139 -14.81 3.63 -21.03
N LEU A 140 -14.30 2.40 -21.26
CA LEU A 140 -13.68 1.56 -20.23
C LEU A 140 -12.49 2.27 -19.55
N PHE A 141 -11.58 2.85 -20.33
CA PHE A 141 -10.43 3.57 -19.74
C PHE A 141 -10.84 4.90 -19.10
N ASN A 142 -11.83 5.58 -19.67
CA ASN A 142 -12.37 6.81 -19.06
C ASN A 142 -13.06 6.54 -17.72
N SER A 143 -13.74 5.39 -17.53
CA SER A 143 -14.31 5.05 -16.21
C SER A 143 -13.24 4.73 -15.17
N ARG A 144 -12.09 4.19 -15.60
CA ARG A 144 -10.92 3.96 -14.74
C ARG A 144 -10.17 5.23 -14.39
N ASN A 145 -10.39 6.34 -15.08
CA ASN A 145 -9.75 7.62 -14.76
C ASN A 145 -10.78 8.75 -14.96
N SER A 146 -11.81 8.73 -14.12
CA SER A 146 -12.87 9.73 -14.10
C SER A 146 -12.58 10.79 -13.03
N THR A 147 -13.47 11.77 -12.86
CA THR A 147 -13.33 12.78 -11.79
C THR A 147 -13.64 12.25 -10.38
N THR A 148 -14.04 10.98 -10.24
CA THR A 148 -14.39 10.38 -8.93
C THR A 148 -13.86 8.96 -8.76
N ASN A 149 -13.12 8.44 -9.75
CA ASN A 149 -12.62 7.07 -9.74
C ASN A 149 -11.27 7.00 -10.45
N TYR A 150 -10.31 6.34 -9.83
CA TYR A 150 -8.99 6.07 -10.39
C TYR A 150 -8.57 4.61 -10.18
N ASP A 151 -8.40 3.87 -11.28
CA ASP A 151 -7.98 2.47 -11.33
C ASP A 151 -6.77 2.33 -12.28
N PRO A 152 -5.53 2.34 -11.77
CA PRO A 152 -4.34 2.22 -12.61
C PRO A 152 -4.31 0.86 -13.33
N VAL A 153 -3.56 0.80 -14.42
CA VAL A 153 -3.39 -0.42 -15.23
C VAL A 153 -1.99 -1.02 -15.10
N GLY A 154 -1.11 -0.36 -14.36
CA GLY A 154 0.29 -0.71 -14.16
C GLY A 154 1.19 0.52 -14.20
N GLY A 155 2.48 0.30 -13.99
CA GLY A 155 3.50 1.35 -14.06
C GLY A 155 4.89 0.83 -13.75
N GLY A 156 5.88 1.70 -13.86
CA GLY A 156 7.26 1.44 -13.47
C GLY A 156 7.61 2.13 -12.15
N ILE A 157 8.44 1.49 -11.32
CA ILE A 157 9.08 2.12 -10.15
C ILE A 157 10.59 1.90 -10.22
N THR A 158 11.34 3.00 -10.22
CA THR A 158 12.80 2.99 -10.24
C THR A 158 13.35 3.42 -8.89
N PHE A 159 14.10 2.54 -8.23
CA PHE A 159 14.80 2.88 -6.99
C PHE A 159 16.23 3.35 -7.25
N ASN A 160 16.63 4.46 -6.65
CA ASN A 160 17.94 5.05 -6.91
C ASN A 160 19.06 4.28 -6.20
N THR A 161 19.91 3.63 -6.99
CA THR A 161 21.05 2.85 -6.50
C THR A 161 22.20 3.68 -5.92
N SER A 162 22.16 5.01 -6.09
CA SER A 162 23.18 5.94 -5.56
C SER A 162 23.04 6.21 -4.06
N PHE A 163 21.93 5.80 -3.43
CA PHE A 163 21.67 6.05 -2.01
C PHE A 163 21.96 4.83 -1.13
N ASN A 164 22.24 5.12 0.14
CA ASN A 164 22.43 4.10 1.16
C ASN A 164 21.07 3.68 1.74
N TRP A 165 20.63 2.47 1.40
CA TRP A 165 19.34 1.93 1.77
C TRP A 165 19.39 1.10 3.04
N TYR A 166 18.31 1.17 3.81
CA TYR A 166 17.99 0.23 4.88
C TYR A 166 16.83 -0.67 4.45
N PHE A 167 17.06 -1.98 4.51
CA PHE A 167 16.12 -3.03 4.09
C PHE A 167 15.66 -3.86 5.31
N GLY A 168 15.10 -3.20 6.33
CA GLY A 168 14.52 -3.88 7.47
C GLY A 168 13.00 -3.98 7.39
N SER A 169 12.43 -4.99 8.05
CA SER A 169 10.97 -5.14 8.16
C SER A 169 10.34 -4.20 9.21
N SER A 170 11.17 -3.54 10.02
CA SER A 170 10.82 -2.48 10.98
C SER A 170 11.97 -1.47 11.08
N GLU A 171 11.77 -0.34 11.73
CA GLU A 171 12.81 0.66 11.99
C GLU A 171 13.94 0.17 12.93
N ALA A 172 13.77 -0.99 13.57
CA ALA A 172 14.72 -1.51 14.54
C ALA A 172 16.08 -1.84 13.91
N GLY A 173 17.11 -1.06 14.26
CA GLY A 173 18.47 -1.24 13.75
C GLY A 173 18.82 -0.36 12.54
N GLN A 174 17.91 0.51 12.10
CA GLN A 174 18.21 1.50 11.08
C GLN A 174 19.25 2.51 11.58
N SER A 175 20.26 2.78 10.75
CA SER A 175 21.23 3.84 10.99
C SER A 175 20.73 5.20 10.51
N PHE A 176 21.14 6.28 11.17
CA PHE A 176 20.90 7.67 10.73
C PHE A 176 21.52 8.03 9.38
N ALA A 177 22.35 7.17 8.80
CA ALA A 177 22.96 7.36 7.49
C ALA A 177 22.20 6.65 6.34
N GLN A 178 21.06 6.02 6.63
CA GLN A 178 20.31 5.21 5.67
C GLN A 178 18.90 5.77 5.44
N TYR A 179 18.42 5.71 4.20
CA TYR A 179 17.01 5.89 3.88
C TYR A 179 16.27 4.57 4.06
N ASP A 180 15.07 4.61 4.63
CA ASP A 180 14.23 3.42 4.82
C ASP A 180 13.57 3.05 3.50
N PHE A 181 13.90 1.86 2.97
CA PHE A 181 13.39 1.41 1.67
C PHE A 181 11.88 1.17 1.68
N TYR A 182 11.34 0.63 2.78
CA TYR A 182 9.90 0.41 2.94
C TYR A 182 9.11 1.71 2.78
N SER A 183 9.57 2.79 3.43
CA SER A 183 8.92 4.10 3.39
C SER A 183 8.85 4.65 1.96
N VAL A 184 9.96 4.56 1.23
CA VAL A 184 10.00 5.02 -0.18
C VAL A 184 9.17 4.11 -1.08
N ALA A 185 9.24 2.79 -0.91
CA ALA A 185 8.42 1.87 -1.69
C ALA A 185 6.92 2.13 -1.51
N ALA A 186 6.46 2.33 -0.28
CA ALA A 186 5.08 2.68 0.00
C ALA A 186 4.68 4.02 -0.65
N HIS A 187 5.55 5.02 -0.57
CA HIS A 187 5.36 6.33 -1.22
C HIS A 187 5.14 6.20 -2.74
N GLU A 188 6.03 5.47 -3.44
CA GLU A 188 5.91 5.28 -4.89
C GLU A 188 4.68 4.45 -5.29
N ILE A 189 4.29 3.47 -4.47
CA ILE A 189 3.05 2.71 -4.71
C ILE A 189 1.82 3.62 -4.58
N PHE A 190 1.80 4.54 -3.62
CA PHE A 190 0.72 5.52 -3.49
C PHE A 190 0.61 6.44 -4.70
N HIS A 191 1.73 6.85 -5.30
CA HIS A 191 1.69 7.56 -6.58
C HIS A 191 1.02 6.72 -7.66
N ILE A 192 1.45 5.48 -7.88
CA ILE A 192 0.80 4.57 -8.85
C ILE A 192 -0.69 4.41 -8.55
N LEU A 193 -1.11 4.34 -7.29
CA LEU A 193 -2.51 4.25 -6.89
C LEU A 193 -3.32 5.55 -7.09
N GLY A 194 -2.68 6.65 -7.47
CA GLY A 194 -3.35 7.89 -7.88
C GLY A 194 -3.12 9.09 -6.97
N PHE A 195 -2.27 8.97 -5.94
CA PHE A 195 -1.87 10.15 -5.18
C PHE A 195 -1.04 11.07 -6.07
N GLY A 196 -1.47 12.34 -6.19
CA GLY A 196 -0.77 13.33 -7.00
C GLY A 196 -1.11 13.30 -8.48
N GLN A 197 -2.02 12.41 -8.92
CA GLN A 197 -2.28 12.22 -10.34
C GLN A 197 -3.67 11.65 -10.66
N GLY A 198 -4.06 11.75 -11.92
CA GLY A 198 -5.36 11.27 -12.38
C GLY A 198 -6.47 12.31 -12.18
N ASN A 199 -7.57 12.09 -12.89
CA ASN A 199 -8.66 13.04 -12.98
C ASN A 199 -9.42 13.18 -11.66
N ALA A 200 -9.49 12.11 -10.86
CA ALA A 200 -10.16 12.12 -9.56
C ALA A 200 -9.37 12.92 -8.53
N TYR A 201 -8.05 12.70 -8.43
CA TYR A 201 -7.18 13.50 -7.58
C TYR A 201 -7.26 14.99 -7.96
N ASN A 202 -7.11 15.29 -9.25
CA ASN A 202 -7.11 16.67 -9.75
C ASN A 202 -8.46 17.39 -9.57
N ALA A 203 -9.57 16.65 -9.47
CA ALA A 203 -10.87 17.25 -9.18
C ALA A 203 -10.94 17.86 -7.77
N ASP A 204 -10.13 17.36 -6.85
CA ASP A 204 -10.04 17.79 -5.46
C ASP A 204 -8.80 18.66 -5.16
N VAL A 205 -8.05 19.06 -6.18
CA VAL A 205 -6.99 20.07 -6.03
C VAL A 205 -7.61 21.46 -6.21
N SER A 206 -7.30 22.40 -5.31
CA SER A 206 -7.79 23.78 -5.41
C SER A 206 -7.36 24.45 -6.72
N ALA A 207 -8.11 25.46 -7.17
CA ALA A 207 -7.84 26.14 -8.44
C ALA A 207 -6.46 26.81 -8.52
N ASP A 208 -5.88 27.17 -7.37
CA ASP A 208 -4.50 27.69 -7.28
C ASP A 208 -3.44 26.60 -7.09
N GLY A 209 -3.87 25.34 -6.96
CA GLY A 209 -3.03 24.15 -6.88
C GLY A 209 -2.45 23.84 -5.50
N LYS A 210 -2.69 24.69 -4.50
CA LYS A 210 -1.93 24.68 -3.24
C LYS A 210 -2.55 23.84 -2.14
N THR A 211 -3.77 23.37 -2.32
CA THR A 211 -4.47 22.60 -1.29
C THR A 211 -5.26 21.47 -1.89
N TYR A 212 -5.31 20.36 -1.17
CA TYR A 212 -6.21 19.25 -1.44
C TYR A 212 -7.48 19.42 -0.61
N THR A 213 -8.62 19.35 -1.28
CA THR A 213 -9.96 19.64 -0.75
C THR A 213 -10.88 18.41 -0.76
N GLY A 214 -10.33 17.21 -0.94
CA GLY A 214 -11.09 15.97 -0.89
C GLY A 214 -11.87 15.80 0.42
N ALA A 215 -13.09 15.26 0.33
CA ALA A 215 -14.03 15.24 1.44
C ALA A 215 -13.56 14.33 2.59
N HIS A 216 -12.93 13.20 2.29
CA HIS A 216 -12.37 12.27 3.25
C HIS A 216 -11.10 12.82 3.89
N VAL A 217 -10.22 13.47 3.12
CA VAL A 217 -9.07 14.19 3.68
C VAL A 217 -9.54 15.25 4.67
N GLN A 218 -10.49 16.10 4.29
CA GLN A 218 -11.04 17.11 5.19
C GLN A 218 -11.72 16.50 6.43
N ALA A 219 -12.36 15.34 6.30
CA ALA A 219 -12.98 14.65 7.43
C ALA A 219 -11.96 14.16 8.47
N VAL A 220 -10.78 13.71 8.05
CA VAL A 220 -9.73 13.23 8.99
C VAL A 220 -8.80 14.34 9.47
N ALA A 221 -8.51 15.33 8.64
CA ALA A 221 -7.64 16.46 8.97
C ALA A 221 -8.38 17.63 9.65
N GLY A 222 -9.71 17.69 9.50
CA GLY A 222 -10.55 18.79 9.96
C GLY A 222 -10.58 20.01 9.03
N GLN A 223 -9.81 19.99 7.94
CA GLN A 223 -9.62 21.10 7.00
C GLN A 223 -8.95 20.58 5.71
N ALA A 224 -8.94 21.43 4.67
CA ALA A 224 -8.13 21.19 3.47
C ALA A 224 -6.63 21.17 3.84
N VAL A 225 -5.84 20.35 3.14
CA VAL A 225 -4.43 20.13 3.48
C VAL A 225 -3.53 20.75 2.42
N GLU A 226 -2.46 21.39 2.86
CA GLU A 226 -1.49 22.05 1.99
C GLU A 226 -0.73 21.00 1.15
N LEU A 227 -0.62 21.28 -0.15
CA LEU A 227 0.18 20.52 -1.09
C LEU A 227 1.51 21.23 -1.31
N ASP A 228 2.55 20.45 -1.51
CA ASP A 228 3.81 20.99 -2.01
C ASP A 228 3.54 21.54 -3.42
N TRP A 229 3.82 22.84 -3.61
CA TRP A 229 3.66 23.53 -4.89
C TRP A 229 5.03 23.89 -5.48
N VAL A 230 6.07 23.15 -5.13
CA VAL A 230 7.36 23.27 -5.81
C VAL A 230 7.18 22.90 -7.29
N ASN A 231 7.55 23.84 -8.17
CA ASN A 231 7.43 23.72 -9.63
C ASN A 231 6.00 23.54 -10.19
N GLY A 232 4.96 23.75 -9.39
CA GLY A 232 3.57 23.64 -9.83
C GLY A 232 3.06 22.21 -9.96
N ASP A 233 3.69 21.25 -9.28
CA ASP A 233 3.27 19.86 -9.26
C ASP A 233 2.66 19.50 -7.89
N PRO A 234 1.31 19.43 -7.77
CA PRO A 234 0.61 19.17 -6.51
C PRO A 234 0.64 17.69 -6.11
N ALA A 235 1.78 17.01 -6.33
CA ALA A 235 1.92 15.57 -6.18
C ALA A 235 2.22 15.10 -4.75
N HIS A 236 2.52 16.02 -3.83
CA HIS A 236 2.88 15.70 -2.45
C HIS A 236 2.12 16.61 -1.48
N TRP A 237 1.98 16.15 -0.24
CA TRP A 237 1.72 17.05 0.88
C TRP A 237 2.89 18.03 1.04
N ASP A 238 2.62 19.25 1.50
CA ASP A 238 3.71 20.15 1.89
C ASP A 238 4.60 19.48 2.95
N GLN A 239 5.92 19.68 2.87
CA GLN A 239 6.90 19.03 3.76
C GLN A 239 6.63 19.30 5.25
N GLY A 240 5.99 20.42 5.59
CA GLY A 240 5.61 20.81 6.95
C GLY A 240 4.32 20.17 7.47
N VAL A 241 3.57 19.45 6.63
CA VAL A 241 2.32 18.81 7.04
C VAL A 241 2.59 17.74 8.10
N LEU A 242 1.82 17.82 9.19
CA LEU A 242 1.81 16.83 10.26
C LEU A 242 0.39 16.29 10.45
N PHE A 243 0.26 14.97 10.43
CA PHE A 243 -0.95 14.27 10.79
C PHE A 243 -0.74 13.54 12.12
N GLN A 244 -1.53 13.88 13.14
CA GLN A 244 -1.39 13.32 14.49
C GLN A 244 0.04 13.40 15.06
N GLY A 245 0.76 14.49 14.74
CA GLY A 245 2.11 14.76 15.21
C GLY A 245 3.22 14.02 14.46
N LYS A 246 2.91 13.34 13.35
CA LYS A 246 3.88 12.68 12.48
C LYS A 246 3.77 13.19 11.05
N SER A 247 4.87 13.15 10.31
CA SER A 247 4.84 13.40 8.87
C SER A 247 4.04 12.28 8.19
N PRO A 248 3.13 12.58 7.25
CA PRO A 248 2.50 11.57 6.41
C PRO A 248 3.50 11.00 5.38
N ALA A 249 3.21 9.87 4.76
CA ALA A 249 4.14 9.23 3.83
C ALA A 249 4.34 10.04 2.55
N MET A 250 3.31 10.75 2.09
CA MET A 250 3.32 11.47 0.81
C MET A 250 3.89 12.90 0.89
N VAL A 251 4.82 13.18 1.81
CA VAL A 251 5.65 14.40 1.77
C VAL A 251 6.82 14.23 0.78
N PRO A 252 7.36 15.32 0.19
CA PRO A 252 8.36 15.22 -0.89
C PRO A 252 9.74 14.75 -0.44
N ALA A 253 10.06 14.82 0.86
CA ALA A 253 11.36 14.41 1.38
C ALA A 253 11.27 13.51 2.62
N LEU A 254 11.95 12.37 2.53
CA LEU A 254 12.20 11.47 3.66
C LEU A 254 13.49 11.87 4.39
N VAL A 255 13.44 11.89 5.72
CA VAL A 255 14.64 12.10 6.54
C VAL A 255 15.36 10.78 6.77
N ASN A 256 16.69 10.76 6.69
CA ASN A 256 17.49 9.57 6.99
C ASN A 256 17.25 9.05 8.42
N GLY A 257 17.36 7.74 8.59
CA GLY A 257 17.21 7.09 9.89
C GLY A 257 15.77 7.03 10.40
N GLN A 258 14.79 7.35 9.55
CA GLN A 258 13.38 7.33 9.92
C GLN A 258 12.59 6.42 8.99
N ARG A 259 11.65 5.70 9.59
CA ARG A 259 10.54 5.05 8.89
C ARG A 259 9.34 5.99 8.88
N ASN A 260 8.82 6.24 7.70
CA ASN A 260 7.61 7.02 7.48
C ASN A 260 6.53 6.13 6.86
N ASN A 261 5.60 5.66 7.70
CA ASN A 261 4.53 4.76 7.27
C ASN A 261 3.36 5.57 6.68
N PRO A 262 2.63 5.04 5.68
CA PRO A 262 1.39 5.63 5.22
C PRO A 262 0.42 5.88 6.38
N SER A 263 -0.05 7.12 6.46
CA SER A 263 -0.95 7.61 7.50
C SER A 263 -2.41 7.55 7.05
N GLU A 264 -3.36 7.72 7.98
CA GLU A 264 -4.78 7.82 7.61
C GLU A 264 -5.07 9.02 6.70
N LEU A 265 -4.21 10.04 6.71
CA LEU A 265 -4.31 11.16 5.78
C LEU A 265 -3.99 10.73 4.34
N ASP A 266 -2.96 9.90 4.14
CA ASP A 266 -2.59 9.37 2.82
C ASP A 266 -3.70 8.45 2.29
N TYR A 267 -4.19 7.54 3.13
CA TYR A 267 -5.31 6.66 2.78
C TYR A 267 -6.63 7.39 2.52
N ALA A 268 -6.84 8.58 3.11
CA ALA A 268 -8.03 9.37 2.85
C ALA A 268 -8.08 9.88 1.40
N VAL A 269 -6.92 10.16 0.78
CA VAL A 269 -6.85 10.49 -0.65
C VAL A 269 -7.32 9.33 -1.51
N LEU A 270 -6.90 8.10 -1.19
CA LEU A 270 -7.38 6.92 -1.92
C LEU A 270 -8.91 6.81 -1.85
N ARG A 271 -9.53 7.13 -0.71
CA ARG A 271 -11.00 7.17 -0.60
C ARG A 271 -11.62 8.27 -1.46
N ASP A 272 -11.02 9.45 -1.47
CA ASP A 272 -11.50 10.58 -2.26
C ASP A 272 -11.46 10.28 -3.77
N ILE A 273 -10.45 9.53 -4.22
CA ILE A 273 -10.32 9.12 -5.63
C ILE A 273 -11.06 7.82 -5.98
N GLY A 274 -11.91 7.31 -5.09
CA GLY A 274 -12.86 6.23 -5.38
C GLY A 274 -12.55 4.86 -4.77
N TYR A 275 -11.41 4.69 -4.09
CA TYR A 275 -11.05 3.40 -3.49
C TYR A 275 -11.87 3.09 -2.23
N ASN A 276 -12.20 1.83 -2.06
CA ASN A 276 -12.77 1.25 -0.87
C ASN A 276 -11.68 0.92 0.16
N VAL A 277 -11.30 1.93 0.95
CA VAL A 277 -10.29 1.79 1.99
C VAL A 277 -10.93 1.42 3.33
N THR A 278 -10.47 0.33 3.93
CA THR A 278 -10.90 -0.07 5.28
C THR A 278 -10.14 0.68 6.36
N ALA A 279 -10.76 0.76 7.54
CA ALA A 279 -10.06 1.23 8.75
C ALA A 279 -8.82 0.36 9.02
N PRO A 280 -7.79 0.90 9.71
CA PRO A 280 -6.63 0.14 10.11
C PRO A 280 -7.04 -1.15 10.84
N VAL A 281 -6.45 -2.27 10.47
CA VAL A 281 -6.61 -3.51 11.24
C VAL A 281 -5.79 -3.34 12.53
N PRO A 282 -6.41 -3.41 13.72
CA PRO A 282 -5.65 -3.34 14.96
C PRO A 282 -4.68 -4.53 15.04
N GLU A 283 -3.44 -4.27 15.47
CA GLU A 283 -2.43 -5.31 15.69
C GLU A 283 -2.99 -6.50 16.49
N PRO A 284 -2.54 -7.75 16.26
CA PRO A 284 -3.03 -8.94 16.96
C PRO A 284 -3.00 -8.82 18.50
N ALA A 285 -2.03 -8.07 19.03
CA ALA A 285 -1.94 -7.76 20.46
C ALA A 285 -3.15 -6.96 20.97
N THR A 286 -3.68 -6.04 20.16
CA THR A 286 -4.88 -5.25 20.47
C THR A 286 -6.12 -6.12 20.52
N TRP A 287 -6.25 -7.08 19.60
CA TRP A 287 -7.31 -8.09 19.63
C TRP A 287 -7.19 -9.01 20.84
N LEU A 288 -5.98 -9.47 21.15
CA LEU A 288 -5.73 -10.31 22.33
C LEU A 288 -6.12 -9.56 23.62
N MET A 289 -5.75 -8.28 23.73
CA MET A 289 -6.11 -7.46 24.89
C MET A 289 -7.61 -7.13 24.95
N ALA A 290 -8.28 -6.92 23.81
CA ALA A 290 -9.73 -6.72 23.75
C ALA A 290 -10.50 -7.99 24.17
N VAL A 291 -10.07 -9.17 23.68
CA VAL A 291 -10.64 -10.47 24.05
C VAL A 291 -10.39 -10.77 25.53
N LEU A 292 -9.18 -10.53 26.04
CA LEU A 292 -8.86 -10.68 27.46
C LEU A 292 -9.66 -9.71 28.34
N GLY A 293 -9.86 -8.46 27.89
CA GLY A 293 -10.68 -7.46 28.58
C GLY A 293 -12.14 -7.89 28.71
N LEU A 294 -12.74 -8.40 27.63
CA LEU A 294 -14.11 -8.91 27.64
C LEU A 294 -14.27 -10.15 28.55
N ALA A 295 -13.29 -11.05 28.56
CA ALA A 295 -13.27 -12.21 29.46
C ALA A 295 -13.17 -11.80 30.95
N ALA A 296 -12.39 -10.76 31.27
CA ALA A 296 -12.28 -10.23 32.63
C ALA A 296 -13.60 -9.59 33.13
N VAL A 297 -14.34 -8.93 32.25
CA VAL A 297 -15.67 -8.37 32.59
C VAL A 297 -16.69 -9.48 32.83
N GLY A 298 -16.70 -10.53 31.99
CA GLY A 298 -17.60 -11.67 32.14
C GLY A 298 -17.38 -12.48 33.43
N THR A 299 -16.12 -12.63 33.87
CA THR A 299 -15.81 -13.32 35.15
C THR A 299 -16.17 -12.49 36.37
N ARG A 300 -16.16 -11.15 36.27
CA ARG A 300 -16.58 -10.24 37.36
C ARG A 300 -18.10 -10.24 37.57
N TRP A 301 -18.88 -10.45 36.51
CA TRP A 301 -20.35 -10.60 36.60
C TRP A 301 -20.77 -11.95 37.20
N ARG A 302 -20.02 -13.03 36.94
CA ARG A 302 -20.29 -14.35 37.54
C ARG A 302 -19.94 -14.46 39.03
N ARG A 303 -19.21 -13.51 39.60
CA ARG A 303 -18.86 -13.49 41.04
C ARG A 303 -19.81 -12.66 41.90
N LYS A 304 -20.84 -12.04 41.30
CA LYS A 304 -21.85 -11.22 41.98
C LYS A 304 -23.29 -11.79 41.91
N ALA A 305 -23.43 -13.04 41.47
CA ALA A 305 -24.68 -13.80 41.53
C ALA A 305 -24.54 -14.94 42.55
#